data_AF-A0A6C0GCF4-F1
#
_entry.id   AF-A0A6C0GCF4-F1
#
_cell.length_a   1.000
_cell.length_b   1.000
_cell.length_c   1.000
_cell.angle_alpha   90.00
_cell.angle_beta   90.00
_cell.angle_gamma   90.00
#
_symmetry.space_group_name_H-M   'P 1'
#
loop_
_entity.id
_entity.type
_entity.pdbx_description
1 polymer ?
#
loop_
_entity_poly.entity_id
_entity_poly.type
_entity_poly.pdbx_seq_one_letter_code
_entity_poly.pdbx_strand_id
1 'polypeptide(L)' 'MKNHMGGPYKWKSLKIHSPDDVVKAGGADAYARQIGHIPAKEWPTIDFTDEEWAQIEEMMKNDK' A
#
# COMPACT_ATOMS: atom_id res chain seq x y z
N MET A 1 16.61 -27.37 14.91
CA MET A 1 15.31 -26.71 14.69
C MET A 1 15.47 -25.78 13.49
N LYS A 2 14.74 -26.00 12.39
CA LYS A 2 14.80 -25.17 11.16
C LYS A 2 13.58 -24.27 11.15
N ASN A 3 13.79 -22.96 11.21
CA ASN A 3 12.70 -21.98 11.15
C ASN A 3 12.21 -21.87 9.69
N HIS A 4 11.06 -22.47 9.41
CA HIS A 4 10.32 -22.26 8.16
C HIS A 4 9.46 -20.98 8.29
N MET A 5 10.09 -19.81 8.17
CA MET A 5 9.37 -18.54 7.98
C MET A 5 9.16 -18.30 6.48
N GLY A 6 8.37 -19.16 5.85
CA GLY A 6 7.95 -19.03 4.44
C GLY A 6 6.49 -18.59 4.36
N GLY A 7 6.18 -17.35 4.74
CA GLY A 7 4.85 -16.77 4.52
C GLY A 7 4.59 -16.48 3.04
N PRO A 8 3.32 -16.39 2.59
CA PRO A 8 2.94 -16.25 1.17
C PRO A 8 3.24 -14.87 0.55
N TYR A 9 3.81 -13.93 1.31
CA TYR A 9 4.10 -12.59 0.82
C TYR A 9 5.42 -12.60 0.05
N LYS A 10 5.34 -12.87 -1.26
CA LYS A 10 6.38 -12.46 -2.19
C LYS A 10 6.43 -10.94 -2.16
N TRP A 11 7.45 -10.38 -1.50
CA TRP A 11 7.76 -8.96 -1.54
C TRP A 11 8.05 -8.57 -2.99
N LYS A 12 7.02 -8.13 -3.71
CA LYS A 12 7.21 -7.49 -5.01
C LYS A 12 7.85 -6.15 -4.71
N SER A 13 9.01 -5.88 -5.31
CA SER A 13 9.68 -4.59 -5.19
C SER A 13 8.71 -3.46 -5.56
N LEU A 14 8.56 -2.47 -4.67
CA LEU A 14 7.80 -1.26 -4.95
C LEU A 14 8.46 -0.53 -6.13
N LYS A 15 7.73 -0.35 -7.22
CA LYS A 15 8.20 0.44 -8.36
C LYS A 15 7.90 1.90 -8.09
N ILE A 16 8.95 2.66 -7.77
CA ILE A 16 8.86 4.12 -7.62
C ILE A 16 9.05 4.73 -9.00
N HIS A 17 8.15 5.63 -9.39
CA HIS A 17 8.12 6.27 -10.69
C HIS A 17 8.33 7.78 -10.54
N SER A 18 9.08 8.38 -11.47
CA SER A 18 9.40 9.81 -11.39
C SER A 18 8.24 10.65 -11.96
N PRO A 19 8.08 11.91 -11.53
CA PRO A 19 7.11 12.82 -12.16
C PRO A 19 7.34 12.99 -13.66
N ASP A 20 8.59 12.93 -14.12
CA ASP A 20 8.96 13.06 -15.54
C ASP A 20 8.36 11.95 -16.40
N ASP A 21 8.20 10.74 -15.85
CA ASP A 21 7.61 9.61 -16.58
C ASP A 21 6.13 9.87 -16.88
N VAL A 22 5.43 10.53 -15.94
CA VAL A 22 4.03 10.93 -16.11
C VAL A 22 3.90 12.01 -17.18
N VAL A 23 4.81 13.00 -17.17
CA VAL A 23 4.83 14.08 -18.16
C VAL A 23 5.12 13.52 -19.56
N LYS A 24 6.13 12.65 -19.69
CA LYS A 24 6.50 12.00 -20.98
C LYS A 24 5.38 11.13 -21.54
N ALA A 25 4.61 10.47 -20.68
CA ALA A 25 3.46 9.68 -21.10
C ALA A 25 2.26 10.54 -21.55
N GLY A 26 2.30 11.86 -21.35
CA GLY A 26 1.21 12.77 -21.71
C GLY A 26 0.16 12.94 -20.62
N GLY A 27 0.52 12.68 -19.35
CA GLY A 27 -0.35 12.86 -18.18
C GLY A 27 -0.62 11.56 -17.41
N ALA A 28 -1.28 11.70 -16.25
CA ALA A 28 -1.51 10.61 -15.30
C ALA A 28 -2.33 9.44 -15.90
N ASP A 29 -3.37 9.74 -16.68
CA ASP A 29 -4.24 8.72 -17.27
C ASP A 29 -3.51 7.87 -18.32
N ALA A 30 -2.71 8.51 -19.17
CA ALA A 30 -1.91 7.82 -20.18
C ALA A 30 -0.84 6.95 -19.53
N TYR A 31 -0.19 7.48 -18.48
CA TYR A 31 0.79 6.74 -17.70
C TYR A 31 0.17 5.53 -16.98
N ALA A 32 -0.99 5.69 -16.34
CA ALA A 32 -1.69 4.62 -15.64
C ALA A 32 -2.01 3.44 -16.58
N ARG A 33 -2.46 3.73 -17.81
CA ARG A 33 -2.66 2.71 -18.85
C ARG A 33 -1.36 2.01 -19.25
N GLN A 34 -0.27 2.77 -19.41
CA GLN A 34 1.04 2.23 -19.79
C GLN A 34 1.61 1.25 -18.76
N ILE A 35 1.46 1.54 -17.46
CA ILE A 35 1.93 0.64 -16.39
C ILE A 35 0.93 -0.47 -16.04
N GLY A 36 -0.20 -0.56 -16.75
CA GLY A 36 -1.26 -1.52 -16.47
C GLY A 36 -1.92 -1.28 -15.11
N HIS A 37 -1.91 -0.04 -14.62
CA HIS A 37 -2.61 0.33 -13.40
C HIS A 37 -4.11 0.40 -13.69
N ILE A 38 -4.85 -0.52 -13.08
CA ILE A 38 -6.31 -0.53 -13.11
C ILE A 38 -6.74 0.23 -11.85
N PRO A 39 -7.41 1.39 -11.96
CA PRO A 39 -7.89 2.11 -10.80
C PRO A 39 -8.82 1.19 -10.00
N ALA A 40 -8.61 1.15 -8.69
CA ALA A 40 -9.46 0.37 -7.80
C ALA A 40 -10.89 0.90 -7.88
N LYS A 41 -11.87 -0.01 -7.96
CA LYS A 41 -13.29 0.37 -7.97
C LYS A 41 -13.69 1.07 -6.67
N GLU A 42 -13.08 0.64 -5.56
CA GLU A 42 -13.29 1.16 -4.22
C GLU A 42 -11.94 1.27 -3.52
N TRP A 43 -11.82 2.23 -2.60
CA TRP A 43 -10.65 2.33 -1.74
C TRP A 43 -10.58 1.11 -0.83
N PRO A 44 -9.39 0.55 -0.58
CA PRO A 44 -9.26 -0.55 0.36
C PRO A 44 -9.70 -0.08 1.75
N THR A 45 -10.62 -0.83 2.36
CA THR A 45 -10.96 -0.68 3.76
C THR A 45 -9.99 -1.51 4.61
N ILE A 46 -9.69 -1.01 5.80
CA ILE A 46 -8.97 -1.77 6.82
C ILE A 46 -9.95 -1.93 7.97
N ASP A 47 -10.30 -3.17 8.26
CA ASP A 47 -11.13 -3.52 9.41
C ASP A 47 -10.20 -3.90 10.56
N PHE A 48 -10.31 -3.18 11.66
CA PHE A 48 -9.57 -3.48 12.89
C PHE A 48 -10.48 -4.24 13.85
N THR A 49 -9.91 -5.18 14.60
CA THR A 49 -10.63 -5.78 15.74
C THR A 49 -10.76 -4.78 16.88
N ASP A 50 -11.66 -5.06 17.84
CA ASP A 50 -11.84 -4.24 19.03
C ASP A 50 -10.52 -4.10 19.82
N GLU A 51 -9.71 -5.16 19.87
CA GLU A 51 -8.39 -5.14 20.52
C GLU A 51 -7.37 -4.27 19.79
N GLU A 52 -7.37 -4.28 18.45
CA GLU A 52 -6.49 -3.43 17.64
C GLU A 52 -6.86 -1.94 17.78
N TRP A 53 -8.15 -1.63 17.85
CA TRP A 53 -8.64 -0.28 18.13
C TRP A 53 -8.19 0.22 19.51
N ALA A 54 -8.31 -0.62 20.54
CA ALA A 54 -7.89 -0.26 21.90
C ALA A 54 -6.39 0.08 21.97
N GLN A 55 -5.55 -0.65 21.23
CA GLN A 55 -4.11 -0.37 21.14
C GLN A 55 -3.82 0.96 20.44
N ILE A 56 -4.52 1.25 19.34
CA ILE A 56 -4.39 2.52 18.61
C ILE A 56 -4.79 3.70 19.51
N GLU A 57 -5.88 3.57 20.27
CA GLU A 57 -6.30 4.61 21.22
C GLU A 57 -5.27 4.85 22.33
N GLU A 58 -4.66 3.79 22.86
CA GLU A 58 -3.62 3.89 23.89
C GLU A 58 -2.37 4.58 23.35
N MET A 59 -1.95 4.25 22.12
CA MET A 59 -0.85 4.95 21.43
C MET A 59 -1.14 6.44 21.26
N MET A 60 -2.35 6.82 20.84
CA MET A 60 -2.72 8.23 20.67
C MET A 60 -2.82 9.01 21.99
N LYS A 61 -3.13 8.34 23.11
CA LYS A 61 -3.21 8.96 24.44
C LYS A 61 -1.83 9.22 25.04
N ASN A 62 -0.85 8.36 24.75
CA ASN A 62 0.52 8.44 25.27
C ASN A 62 1.43 9.40 24.49
N ASP A 63 0.99 9.92 23.34
CA ASP A 63 1.72 10.88 22.49
C ASP A 63 1.41 12.36 22.82
N LYS A 64 0.88 12.61 24.03
CA LYS A 64 0.61 13.94 24.62
C LYS A 64 1.61 14.28 25.71
#